data_AF-A0A8D8CFF5-F1
#
_entry.id   AF-A0A8D8CFF5-F1
#
_cell.length_a   1.000
_cell.length_b   1.000
_cell.length_c   1.000
_cell.angle_alpha   90.00
_cell.angle_beta   90.00
_cell.angle_gamma   90.00
#
_symmetry.space_group_name_H-M   'P 1'
#
loop_
_entity.id
_entity.type
_entity.pdbx_description
1 polymer ?
#
loop_
_entity_poly.entity_id
_entity_poly.type
_entity_poly.pdbx_seq_one_letter_code
_entity_poly.pdbx_strand_id
1 'polypeptide(L)'
;MSTEHNAAPPLPDELRDASNWYRQLASEGLARLNLSSSKLFTITVACQQSPTVVAQQLIESGLPKLMASAVLEFCQRATTFEIGSSYPMVSIAKVTELLEFFADLCSVGLLRDWLGLAGEGAIFWEPLLTVLCDDKLGRGTATALLENSTIKFLSKVTACHAKNQQVLVVAMISVLRSGVALATYNCRMTSRVKSSIAGFMRRLVVEILLEGEKLTVVIQSDRPLRDKKESAAESNSVQMYLSVNTKCGDILDRL
;
A
#
# COMPACT_ATOMS: atom_id res chain seq x y z
N MET A 1 27.63 -34.91 19.99
CA MET A 1 27.48 -33.45 20.19
C MET A 1 26.35 -33.00 19.27
N SER A 2 25.13 -33.06 19.79
CA SER A 2 23.90 -32.82 19.02
C SER A 2 23.52 -31.35 19.15
N THR A 3 23.34 -30.70 18.00
CA THR A 3 22.90 -29.31 17.87
C THR A 3 21.43 -29.19 18.23
N GLU A 4 21.12 -28.60 19.40
CA GLU A 4 19.76 -28.24 19.77
C GLU A 4 19.23 -27.13 18.84
N HIS A 5 18.09 -27.43 18.25
CA HIS A 5 17.29 -26.51 17.45
C HIS A 5 16.79 -25.38 18.35
N ASN A 6 17.22 -24.16 18.08
CA ASN A 6 16.79 -22.95 18.77
C ASN A 6 15.35 -22.61 18.30
N ALA A 7 14.36 -23.35 18.81
CA ALA A 7 12.95 -23.04 18.60
C ALA A 7 12.58 -21.86 19.52
N ALA A 8 12.02 -20.81 18.93
CA ALA A 8 11.52 -19.66 19.68
C ALA A 8 10.55 -20.14 20.80
N PRO A 9 10.63 -19.58 22.01
CA PRO A 9 9.79 -20.00 23.12
C PRO A 9 8.30 -19.84 22.75
N PRO A 10 7.45 -20.83 23.06
CA PRO A 10 6.03 -20.77 22.76
C PRO A 10 5.40 -19.59 23.50
N LEU A 11 4.49 -18.89 22.80
CA LEU A 11 3.74 -17.77 23.36
C LEU A 11 2.94 -18.23 24.59
N PRO A 12 2.83 -17.40 25.64
CA PRO A 12 1.98 -17.66 26.80
C PRO A 12 0.55 -18.01 26.39
N ASP A 13 -0.05 -19.00 27.05
CA ASP A 13 -1.37 -19.55 26.69
C ASP A 13 -2.47 -18.48 26.62
N GLU A 14 -2.46 -17.48 27.51
CA GLU A 14 -3.43 -16.36 27.51
C GLU A 14 -3.33 -15.48 26.25
N LEU A 15 -2.13 -15.24 25.73
CA LEU A 15 -1.92 -14.47 24.49
C LEU A 15 -2.33 -15.27 23.25
N ARG A 16 -2.19 -16.60 23.31
CA ARG A 16 -2.64 -17.51 22.26
C ARG A 16 -4.16 -17.54 22.19
N ASP A 17 -4.85 -17.61 23.32
CA ASP A 17 -6.31 -17.61 23.39
C ASP A 17 -6.90 -16.27 22.95
N ALA A 18 -6.30 -15.15 23.38
CA ALA A 18 -6.67 -13.83 22.87
C ALA A 18 -6.48 -13.73 21.34
N SER A 19 -5.35 -14.21 20.81
CA SER A 19 -5.09 -14.21 19.37
C SER A 19 -6.10 -15.07 18.58
N ASN A 20 -6.52 -16.21 19.15
CA ASN A 20 -7.51 -17.09 18.53
C ASN A 20 -8.91 -16.46 18.53
N TRP A 21 -9.31 -15.85 19.65
CA TRP A 21 -10.52 -15.04 19.74
C TRP A 21 -10.54 -13.92 18.68
N TYR A 22 -9.44 -13.17 18.54
CA TYR A 22 -9.34 -12.09 17.57
C TYR A 22 -9.41 -12.60 16.13
N ARG A 23 -8.78 -13.74 15.83
CA ARG A 23 -8.89 -14.40 14.52
C ARG A 23 -10.32 -14.82 14.22
N GLN A 24 -11.01 -15.39 15.20
CA GLN A 24 -12.39 -15.83 15.02
C GLN A 24 -13.34 -14.66 14.78
N LEU A 25 -13.22 -13.58 15.55
CA LEU A 25 -13.99 -12.35 15.34
C LEU A 25 -13.71 -11.72 13.97
N ALA A 26 -12.44 -11.68 13.56
CA ALA A 26 -12.05 -11.20 12.24
C ALA A 26 -12.65 -12.07 11.12
N SER A 27 -12.70 -13.39 11.31
CA SER A 27 -13.27 -14.33 10.35
C SER A 27 -14.78 -14.15 10.15
N GLU A 28 -15.53 -13.89 11.23
CA GLU A 28 -16.95 -13.58 11.17
C GLU A 28 -17.21 -12.23 10.49
N GLY A 29 -16.38 -11.23 10.81
CA GLY A 29 -16.42 -9.92 10.16
C GLY A 29 -16.17 -10.02 8.65
N LEU A 30 -15.17 -10.80 8.23
CA LEU A 30 -14.85 -11.04 6.82
C LEU A 30 -15.96 -11.78 6.08
N ALA A 31 -16.61 -12.75 6.72
CA ALA A 31 -17.74 -13.48 6.13
C ALA A 31 -18.92 -12.56 5.80
N ARG A 32 -19.11 -11.50 6.60
CA ARG A 32 -20.20 -10.52 6.42
C ARG A 32 -19.80 -9.31 5.58
N LEU A 33 -18.50 -9.08 5.40
CA LEU A 33 -17.99 -7.96 4.61
C LEU A 33 -18.29 -8.20 3.13
N ASN A 34 -19.22 -7.43 2.57
CA ASN A 34 -19.52 -7.45 1.14
C ASN A 34 -19.79 -6.02 0.64
N LEU A 35 -18.78 -5.45 -0.01
CA LEU A 35 -18.80 -4.09 -0.53
C LEU A 35 -18.78 -4.13 -2.07
N SER A 36 -19.75 -3.44 -2.67
CA SER A 36 -19.73 -3.16 -4.10
C SER A 36 -18.84 -1.95 -4.38
N SER A 37 -18.35 -1.84 -5.62
CA SER A 37 -17.57 -0.69 -6.06
C SER A 37 -18.33 0.64 -5.88
N SER A 38 -19.66 0.62 -5.99
CA SER A 38 -20.51 1.78 -5.69
C SER A 38 -20.47 2.19 -4.21
N LYS A 39 -20.47 1.24 -3.26
CA LYS A 39 -20.35 1.56 -1.83
C LYS A 39 -18.98 2.15 -1.53
N LEU A 40 -17.92 1.58 -2.10
CA LEU A 40 -16.55 2.10 -1.96
C LEU A 40 -16.45 3.53 -2.50
N PHE A 41 -16.99 3.78 -3.70
CA PHE A 41 -17.02 5.10 -4.29
C PHE A 41 -17.77 6.12 -3.42
N THR A 42 -18.94 5.77 -2.89
CA THR A 42 -19.71 6.65 -1.99
C THR A 42 -18.91 7.00 -0.74
N ILE A 43 -18.19 6.04 -0.15
CA ILE A 43 -17.33 6.29 1.02
C ILE A 43 -16.20 7.25 0.64
N THR A 44 -15.53 7.04 -0.50
CA THR A 44 -14.48 7.94 -0.98
C THR A 44 -14.99 9.37 -1.12
N VAL A 45 -16.15 9.56 -1.76
CA VAL A 45 -16.76 10.89 -1.94
C VAL A 45 -17.11 11.53 -0.59
N ALA A 46 -17.67 10.76 0.35
CA ALA A 46 -17.99 11.25 1.69
C ALA A 46 -16.71 11.70 2.44
N CYS A 47 -15.63 10.92 2.36
CA CYS A 47 -14.33 11.28 2.92
C CYS A 47 -13.74 12.55 2.27
N GLN A 48 -14.01 12.83 1.00
CA GLN A 48 -13.54 14.05 0.35
C GLN A 48 -14.34 15.29 0.77
N GLN A 49 -15.64 15.13 1.05
CA GLN A 49 -16.52 16.24 1.45
C GLN A 49 -16.26 16.72 2.88
N SER A 50 -15.95 15.81 3.81
CA SER A 50 -15.66 16.14 5.21
C SER A 50 -14.47 15.33 5.74
N PRO A 51 -13.24 15.67 5.31
CA PRO A 51 -12.06 14.80 5.49
C PRO A 51 -11.76 14.41 6.93
N THR A 52 -11.81 15.35 7.86
CA THR A 52 -11.40 15.08 9.24
C THR A 52 -12.42 14.21 9.99
N VAL A 53 -13.69 14.63 10.00
CA VAL A 53 -14.75 13.97 10.77
C VAL A 53 -15.08 12.60 10.20
N VAL A 54 -15.26 12.51 8.87
CA VAL A 54 -15.65 11.25 8.23
C VAL A 54 -14.49 10.25 8.27
N ALA A 55 -13.23 10.70 8.10
CA ALA A 55 -12.09 9.80 8.27
C ALA A 55 -12.02 9.23 9.69
N GLN A 56 -12.20 10.07 10.70
CA GLN A 56 -12.17 9.62 12.08
C GLN A 56 -13.29 8.61 12.38
N GLN A 57 -14.52 8.91 11.98
CA GLN A 57 -15.65 7.98 12.13
C GLN A 57 -15.42 6.67 11.38
N LEU A 58 -14.85 6.74 10.16
CA LEU A 58 -14.54 5.56 9.37
C LEU A 58 -13.48 4.69 10.06
N ILE A 59 -12.42 5.28 10.61
CA ILE A 59 -11.40 4.57 11.38
C ILE A 59 -12.01 3.94 12.64
N GLU A 60 -12.79 4.70 13.41
CA GLU A 60 -13.47 4.24 14.63
C GLU A 60 -14.47 3.11 14.38
N SER A 61 -15.07 3.06 13.18
CA SER A 61 -15.97 1.96 12.80
C SER A 61 -15.29 0.60 12.64
N GLY A 62 -13.95 0.57 12.53
CA GLY A 62 -13.18 -0.65 12.26
C GLY A 62 -13.33 -1.18 10.82
N LEU A 63 -14.10 -0.52 9.95
CA LEU A 63 -14.30 -0.95 8.57
C LEU A 63 -12.98 -0.99 7.76
N PRO A 64 -12.11 0.04 7.80
CA PRO A 64 -10.80 -0.03 7.14
C PRO A 64 -9.95 -1.20 7.61
N LYS A 65 -10.02 -1.54 8.90
CA LYS A 65 -9.31 -2.68 9.48
C LYS A 65 -9.82 -4.01 8.92
N LEU A 66 -11.14 -4.18 8.78
CA LEU A 66 -11.72 -5.37 8.14
C LEU A 66 -11.32 -5.47 6.65
N MET A 67 -11.25 -4.35 5.94
CA MET A 67 -10.81 -4.32 4.54
C MET A 67 -9.32 -4.68 4.42
N ALA A 68 -8.46 -4.16 5.29
CA ALA A 68 -7.05 -4.52 5.37
C ALA A 68 -6.87 -6.01 5.69
N SER A 69 -7.68 -6.55 6.62
CA SER A 69 -7.72 -7.99 6.92
C SER A 69 -8.16 -8.83 5.74
N ALA A 70 -9.09 -8.35 4.90
CA ALA A 70 -9.50 -9.06 3.69
C ALA A 70 -8.34 -9.18 2.67
N VAL A 71 -7.53 -8.13 2.53
CA VAL A 71 -6.30 -8.18 1.70
C VAL A 71 -5.28 -9.14 2.30
N LEU A 72 -5.09 -9.11 3.62
CA LEU A 72 -4.17 -10.01 4.32
C LEU A 72 -4.58 -11.48 4.16
N GLU A 73 -5.86 -11.78 4.35
CA GLU A 73 -6.44 -13.12 4.18
C GLU A 73 -6.27 -13.63 2.74
N PHE A 74 -6.43 -12.75 1.75
CA PHE A 74 -6.14 -13.07 0.35
C PHE A 74 -4.67 -13.49 0.18
N CYS A 75 -3.74 -12.75 0.77
CA CYS A 75 -2.31 -13.06 0.68
C CYS A 75 -1.98 -14.40 1.33
N GLN A 76 -2.55 -14.67 2.50
CA GLN A 76 -2.34 -15.94 3.20
C GLN A 76 -2.79 -17.13 2.34
N ARG A 77 -3.99 -17.07 1.77
CA ARG A 77 -4.52 -18.14 0.89
C ARG A 77 -3.72 -18.34 -0.38
N ALA A 78 -3.22 -17.25 -0.96
CA ALA A 78 -2.33 -17.33 -2.12
C ALA A 78 -1.01 -18.06 -1.79
N THR A 79 -0.60 -18.10 -0.51
CA THR A 79 0.59 -18.82 -0.07
C THR A 79 0.32 -20.24 0.42
N THR A 80 -0.78 -20.50 1.13
CA THR A 80 -1.08 -21.80 1.76
C THR A 80 -2.02 -22.70 0.95
N PHE A 81 -2.55 -22.25 -0.20
CA PHE A 81 -3.52 -23.00 -1.01
C PHE A 81 -4.74 -23.51 -0.21
N GLU A 82 -5.14 -22.82 0.85
CA GLU A 82 -6.23 -23.26 1.72
C GLU A 82 -7.59 -23.10 1.04
N ILE A 83 -8.30 -24.23 0.92
CA ILE A 83 -9.66 -24.36 0.36
C ILE A 83 -10.62 -24.51 1.55
N GLY A 84 -10.86 -23.43 2.31
CA GLY A 84 -11.58 -23.51 3.59
C GLY A 84 -12.86 -22.69 3.67
N SER A 85 -12.78 -21.39 3.39
CA SER A 85 -13.88 -20.47 3.71
C SER A 85 -14.05 -19.42 2.62
N SER A 86 -15.12 -19.46 1.81
CA SER A 86 -15.32 -18.44 0.77
C SER A 86 -15.73 -17.09 1.39
N TYR A 87 -14.79 -16.14 1.51
CA TYR A 87 -15.09 -14.78 1.93
C TYR A 87 -15.38 -13.89 0.71
N PRO A 88 -16.48 -13.13 0.66
CA PRO A 88 -16.89 -12.38 -0.53
C PRO A 88 -15.85 -11.38 -1.05
N MET A 89 -15.07 -10.77 -0.15
CA MET A 89 -14.05 -9.76 -0.49
C MET A 89 -12.65 -10.34 -0.71
N VAL A 90 -12.48 -11.66 -0.60
CA VAL A 90 -11.18 -12.34 -0.70
C VAL A 90 -11.04 -12.99 -2.08
N SER A 91 -10.83 -12.15 -3.09
CA SER A 91 -10.56 -12.54 -4.47
C SER A 91 -9.66 -11.50 -5.15
N ILE A 92 -8.95 -11.88 -6.23
CA ILE A 92 -8.06 -10.96 -6.97
C ILE A 92 -8.81 -9.68 -7.37
N ALA A 93 -10.02 -9.82 -7.93
CA ALA A 93 -10.82 -8.68 -8.37
C ALA A 93 -11.19 -7.75 -7.20
N LYS A 94 -11.65 -8.32 -6.07
CA LYS A 94 -12.05 -7.52 -4.91
C LYS A 94 -10.86 -6.88 -4.19
N VAL A 95 -9.74 -7.56 -4.09
CA VAL A 95 -8.51 -6.95 -3.54
C VAL A 95 -8.02 -5.82 -4.43
N THR A 96 -8.11 -5.97 -5.76
CA THR A 96 -7.79 -4.89 -6.70
C THR A 96 -8.69 -3.67 -6.46
N GLU A 97 -10.01 -3.86 -6.32
CA GLU A 97 -10.96 -2.78 -5.97
C GLU A 97 -10.64 -2.13 -4.61
N LEU A 98 -10.24 -2.91 -3.61
CA LEU A 98 -9.84 -2.41 -2.30
C LEU A 98 -8.57 -1.55 -2.36
N LEU A 99 -7.58 -1.96 -3.15
CA LEU A 99 -6.34 -1.19 -3.34
C LEU A 99 -6.60 0.11 -4.09
N GLU A 100 -7.43 0.09 -5.14
CA GLU A 100 -7.91 1.31 -5.82
C GLU A 100 -8.57 2.27 -4.82
N PHE A 101 -9.48 1.74 -4.00
CA PHE A 101 -10.17 2.51 -2.97
C PHE A 101 -9.19 3.11 -1.95
N PHE A 102 -8.26 2.34 -1.40
CA PHE A 102 -7.25 2.85 -0.47
C PHE A 102 -6.34 3.90 -1.10
N ALA A 103 -5.99 3.73 -2.38
CA ALA A 103 -5.23 4.72 -3.13
C ALA A 103 -5.98 6.05 -3.21
N ASP A 104 -7.31 6.02 -3.38
CA ASP A 104 -8.13 7.24 -3.40
C ASP A 104 -8.29 7.85 -2.01
N LEU A 105 -8.33 7.06 -0.94
CA LEU A 105 -8.33 7.56 0.43
C LEU A 105 -7.03 8.26 0.84
N CYS A 106 -5.92 8.03 0.13
CA CYS A 106 -4.64 8.67 0.43
C CYS A 106 -4.67 10.20 0.29
N SER A 107 -5.67 10.78 -0.37
CA SER A 107 -5.87 12.24 -0.39
C SER A 107 -6.29 12.80 0.98
N VAL A 108 -6.77 11.95 1.89
CA VAL A 108 -7.16 12.32 3.25
C VAL A 108 -6.04 11.96 4.21
N GLY A 109 -5.38 12.98 4.78
CA GLY A 109 -4.17 12.82 5.60
C GLY A 109 -4.31 11.79 6.73
N LEU A 110 -5.38 11.86 7.52
CA LEU A 110 -5.64 10.91 8.62
C LEU A 110 -5.72 9.44 8.15
N LEU A 111 -6.36 9.18 7.00
CA LEU A 111 -6.47 7.83 6.45
C LEU A 111 -5.14 7.37 5.86
N ARG A 112 -4.39 8.28 5.23
CA ARG A 112 -3.03 7.99 4.73
C ARG A 112 -2.09 7.63 5.88
N ASP A 113 -2.17 8.36 6.99
CA ASP A 113 -1.39 8.08 8.21
C ASP A 113 -1.78 6.70 8.76
N TRP A 114 -3.09 6.44 8.88
CA TRP A 114 -3.61 5.15 9.35
C TRP A 114 -3.18 3.97 8.47
N LEU A 115 -3.21 4.14 7.14
CA LEU A 115 -2.79 3.12 6.17
C LEU A 115 -1.33 2.71 6.32
N GLY A 116 -0.48 3.59 6.86
CA GLY A 116 0.92 3.29 7.18
C GLY A 116 1.17 2.84 8.61
N LEU A 117 0.16 2.75 9.48
CA LEU A 117 0.36 2.26 10.84
C LEU A 117 0.69 0.76 10.83
N ALA A 118 1.87 0.42 11.34
CA ALA A 118 2.30 -0.96 11.53
C ALA A 118 1.35 -1.68 12.50
N GLY A 119 0.88 -2.87 12.13
CA GLY A 119 -0.09 -3.64 12.92
C GLY A 119 -1.57 -3.29 12.67
N GLU A 120 -1.86 -2.24 11.88
CA GLU A 120 -3.22 -1.90 11.46
C GLU A 120 -3.35 -1.75 9.93
N GLY A 121 -3.19 -0.55 9.38
CA GLY A 121 -3.37 -0.32 7.95
C GLY A 121 -2.29 -0.97 7.08
N ALA A 122 -1.07 -1.11 7.61
CA ALA A 122 0.06 -1.68 6.88
C ALA A 122 0.23 -3.20 7.02
N ILE A 123 -0.69 -3.89 7.72
CA ILE A 123 -0.56 -5.33 8.04
C ILE A 123 -0.40 -6.23 6.82
N PHE A 124 -0.94 -5.82 5.68
CA PHE A 124 -0.93 -6.62 4.47
C PHE A 124 0.20 -6.26 3.52
N TRP A 125 0.98 -5.20 3.76
CA TRP A 125 1.95 -4.70 2.78
C TRP A 125 3.03 -5.74 2.48
N GLU A 126 3.71 -6.26 3.49
CA GLU A 126 4.73 -7.30 3.32
C GLU A 126 4.15 -8.61 2.75
N PRO A 127 3.04 -9.17 3.28
CA PRO A 127 2.38 -10.34 2.69
C PRO A 127 1.98 -10.16 1.22
N LEU A 128 1.44 -8.99 0.87
CA LEU A 128 1.04 -8.67 -0.50
C LEU A 128 2.25 -8.59 -1.42
N LEU A 129 3.30 -7.89 -1.01
CA LEU A 129 4.57 -7.84 -1.75
C LEU A 129 5.18 -9.23 -1.92
N THR A 130 5.09 -10.10 -0.90
CA THR A 130 5.57 -11.48 -0.97
C THR A 130 4.83 -12.26 -2.05
N VAL A 131 3.51 -12.18 -2.07
CA VAL A 131 2.67 -12.88 -3.04
C VAL A 131 2.89 -12.36 -4.47
N LEU A 132 3.07 -11.05 -4.66
CA LEU A 132 3.30 -10.45 -5.98
C LEU A 132 4.74 -10.66 -6.50
N CYS A 133 5.70 -10.87 -5.60
CA CYS A 133 7.06 -11.23 -5.97
C CYS A 133 7.21 -12.72 -6.30
N ASP A 134 6.23 -13.53 -5.91
CA ASP A 134 6.17 -14.96 -6.18
C ASP A 134 5.30 -15.20 -7.44
N ASP A 135 5.70 -16.10 -8.33
CA ASP A 135 4.95 -16.40 -9.56
C ASP A 135 3.66 -17.23 -9.28
N LYS A 136 3.30 -17.45 -8.00
CA LYS A 136 2.20 -18.31 -7.53
C LYS A 136 0.80 -17.90 -7.98
N LEU A 137 0.55 -16.59 -8.16
CA LEU A 137 -0.75 -16.12 -8.66
C LEU A 137 -0.99 -16.43 -10.15
N GLY A 138 0.05 -16.88 -10.85
CA GLY A 138 0.02 -17.06 -12.29
C GLY A 138 0.08 -15.73 -13.05
N ARG A 139 0.46 -15.82 -14.33
CA ARG A 139 0.56 -14.66 -15.22
C ARG A 139 -0.75 -14.50 -15.98
N GLY A 140 -1.52 -13.48 -15.63
CA GLY A 140 -2.82 -13.19 -16.23
C GLY A 140 -3.20 -11.73 -16.10
N THR A 141 -4.25 -11.32 -16.81
CA THR A 141 -4.76 -9.94 -16.80
C THR A 141 -5.20 -9.50 -15.41
N ALA A 142 -5.86 -10.38 -14.65
CA ALA A 142 -6.27 -10.09 -13.27
C ALA A 142 -5.07 -9.84 -12.34
N THR A 143 -4.01 -10.64 -12.46
CA THR A 143 -2.76 -10.43 -11.69
C THR A 143 -2.08 -9.13 -12.09
N ALA A 144 -2.02 -8.80 -13.38
CA ALA A 144 -1.46 -7.54 -13.85
C ALA A 144 -2.22 -6.30 -13.35
N LEU A 145 -3.56 -6.38 -13.28
CA LEU A 145 -4.39 -5.34 -12.67
C LEU A 145 -4.09 -5.18 -11.18
N LEU A 146 -3.98 -6.30 -10.46
CA LEU A 146 -3.61 -6.31 -9.04
C LEU A 146 -2.23 -5.66 -8.81
N GLU A 147 -1.23 -6.01 -9.63
CA GLU A 147 0.10 -5.39 -9.58
C GLU A 147 0.02 -3.88 -9.82
N ASN A 148 -0.72 -3.44 -10.84
CA ASN A 148 -0.88 -2.02 -11.17
C ASN A 148 -1.56 -1.25 -10.03
N SER A 149 -2.66 -1.76 -9.49
CA SER A 149 -3.36 -1.12 -8.36
C SER A 149 -2.51 -1.13 -7.09
N THR A 150 -1.67 -2.15 -6.87
CA THR A 150 -0.70 -2.19 -5.77
C THR A 150 0.34 -1.09 -5.91
N ILE A 151 0.94 -0.93 -7.10
CA ILE A 151 1.92 0.14 -7.37
C ILE A 151 1.26 1.51 -7.17
N LYS A 152 0.06 1.72 -7.72
CA LYS A 152 -0.71 2.97 -7.57
C LYS A 152 -0.98 3.29 -6.10
N PHE A 153 -1.43 2.31 -5.33
CA PHE A 153 -1.66 2.46 -3.89
C PHE A 153 -0.38 2.82 -3.15
N LEU A 154 0.69 2.03 -3.30
CA LEU A 154 1.95 2.24 -2.61
C LEU A 154 2.61 3.58 -2.97
N SER A 155 2.49 4.00 -4.22
CA SER A 155 2.99 5.31 -4.66
C SER A 155 2.22 6.45 -3.98
N LYS A 156 0.89 6.40 -3.95
CA LYS A 156 0.07 7.43 -3.28
C LYS A 156 0.21 7.45 -1.76
N VAL A 157 0.29 6.28 -1.11
CA VAL A 157 0.35 6.18 0.36
C VAL A 157 1.71 6.61 0.90
N THR A 158 2.77 6.51 0.10
CA THR A 158 4.14 6.91 0.47
C THR A 158 4.56 8.29 -0.06
N ALA A 159 3.79 8.87 -0.98
CA ALA A 159 4.05 10.20 -1.54
C ALA A 159 4.22 11.27 -0.44
N CYS A 160 5.41 11.85 -0.38
CA CYS A 160 5.85 12.85 0.59
C CYS A 160 5.55 12.47 2.05
N HIS A 161 5.58 11.17 2.37
CA HIS A 161 5.20 10.67 3.69
C HIS A 161 6.28 9.75 4.31
N ALA A 162 7.24 10.36 5.00
CA ALA A 162 8.44 9.69 5.52
C ALA A 162 8.15 8.44 6.37
N LYS A 163 7.12 8.47 7.23
CA LYS A 163 6.75 7.30 8.05
C LYS A 163 6.29 6.12 7.18
N ASN A 164 5.50 6.40 6.15
CA ASN A 164 4.96 5.35 5.27
C ASN A 164 6.06 4.84 4.33
N GLN A 165 6.96 5.72 3.89
CA GLN A 165 8.17 5.33 3.15
C GLN A 165 9.04 4.36 3.96
N GLN A 166 9.26 4.63 5.25
CA GLN A 166 10.00 3.70 6.12
C GLN A 166 9.31 2.34 6.24
N VAL A 167 8.00 2.32 6.43
CA VAL A 167 7.23 1.06 6.52
C VAL A 167 7.31 0.26 5.22
N LEU A 168 7.20 0.91 4.06
CA LEU A 168 7.36 0.26 2.77
C LEU A 168 8.78 -0.28 2.59
N VAL A 169 9.81 0.49 2.92
CA VAL A 169 11.21 0.05 2.80
C VAL A 169 11.48 -1.17 3.68
N VAL A 170 10.98 -1.19 4.92
CA VAL A 170 11.10 -2.34 5.82
C VAL A 170 10.42 -3.58 5.21
N ALA A 171 9.20 -3.44 4.68
CA ALA A 171 8.49 -4.52 4.01
C ALA A 171 9.27 -5.05 2.79
N MET A 172 9.79 -4.15 1.93
CA MET A 172 10.60 -4.54 0.77
C MET A 172 11.88 -5.27 1.17
N ILE A 173 12.59 -4.80 2.20
CA ILE A 173 13.78 -5.46 2.73
C ILE A 173 13.44 -6.86 3.27
N SER A 174 12.31 -7.02 3.95
CA SER A 174 11.86 -8.34 4.44
C SER A 174 11.66 -9.32 3.30
N VAL A 175 10.90 -8.92 2.26
CA VAL A 175 10.64 -9.76 1.07
C VAL A 175 11.94 -10.11 0.34
N LEU A 176 12.85 -9.14 0.16
CA LEU A 176 14.14 -9.36 -0.48
C LEU A 176 15.00 -10.36 0.30
N ARG A 177 15.06 -10.24 1.64
CA ARG A 177 15.80 -11.18 2.49
C ARG A 177 15.21 -12.58 2.47
N SER A 178 13.88 -12.69 2.50
CA SER A 178 13.18 -13.98 2.41
C SER A 178 13.47 -14.69 1.08
N GLY A 179 13.39 -13.97 -0.03
CA GLY A 179 13.73 -14.52 -1.36
C GLY A 179 15.19 -14.97 -1.48
N VAL A 180 16.13 -14.23 -0.88
CA VAL A 180 17.56 -14.61 -0.85
C VAL A 180 17.80 -15.84 0.04
N ALA A 181 17.11 -15.95 1.17
CA ALA A 181 17.21 -17.10 2.07
C ALA A 181 16.74 -18.40 1.38
N LEU A 182 15.61 -18.34 0.68
CA LEU A 182 15.07 -19.46 -0.11
C LEU A 182 16.01 -19.87 -1.25
N ALA A 183 16.56 -18.90 -1.98
CA ALA A 183 17.55 -19.17 -3.02
C ALA A 183 18.82 -19.83 -2.46
N THR A 184 19.29 -19.40 -1.30
CA THR A 184 20.50 -19.95 -0.66
C THR A 184 20.30 -21.37 -0.14
N TYR A 185 19.12 -21.68 0.44
CA TYR A 185 18.77 -23.03 0.88
C TYR A 185 18.72 -24.01 -0.31
N ASN A 186 18.06 -23.62 -1.40
CA ASN A 186 17.92 -24.46 -2.60
C ASN A 186 19.23 -24.58 -3.42
N CYS A 187 20.14 -23.60 -3.34
CA CYS A 187 21.42 -23.60 -4.05
C CYS A 187 22.47 -24.59 -3.49
N ARG A 188 22.21 -25.29 -2.38
CA ARG A 188 23.11 -26.37 -1.93
C ARG A 188 23.05 -27.63 -2.81
N MET A 189 22.07 -27.75 -3.72
CA MET A 189 21.90 -28.95 -4.53
C MET A 189 22.06 -28.80 -6.04
N THR A 190 22.01 -27.60 -6.62
CA THR A 190 22.27 -27.42 -8.06
C THR A 190 22.91 -26.06 -8.37
N SER A 191 23.76 -26.04 -9.40
CA SER A 191 24.64 -24.93 -9.70
C SER A 191 23.90 -23.63 -10.03
N ARG A 192 24.31 -22.53 -9.38
CA ARG A 192 24.38 -21.18 -9.93
C ARG A 192 23.05 -20.56 -10.41
N VAL A 193 22.01 -20.55 -9.56
CA VAL A 193 20.85 -19.67 -9.75
C VAL A 193 21.14 -18.33 -9.08
N LYS A 194 21.40 -17.28 -9.86
CA LYS A 194 21.52 -15.91 -9.33
C LYS A 194 20.19 -15.54 -8.67
N SER A 195 20.23 -15.10 -7.40
CA SER A 195 19.08 -14.50 -6.71
C SER A 195 18.70 -13.16 -7.39
N SER A 196 17.94 -13.26 -8.46
CA SER A 196 17.50 -12.10 -9.23
C SER A 196 16.28 -11.51 -8.53
N ILE A 197 16.30 -10.21 -8.22
CA ILE A 197 15.15 -9.46 -7.69
C ILE A 197 13.92 -9.77 -8.55
N ALA A 198 12.77 -10.07 -7.92
CA ALA A 198 11.52 -10.38 -8.62
C ALA A 198 11.14 -9.26 -9.61
N GLY A 199 10.52 -9.63 -10.74
CA GLY A 199 10.14 -8.67 -11.78
C GLY A 199 9.22 -7.57 -11.24
N PHE A 200 8.23 -7.94 -10.44
CA PHE A 200 7.36 -6.99 -9.75
C PHE A 200 8.13 -6.02 -8.85
N MET A 201 9.03 -6.52 -8.00
CA MET A 201 9.85 -5.69 -7.11
C MET A 201 10.71 -4.68 -7.89
N ARG A 202 11.31 -5.08 -9.02
CA ARG A 202 12.05 -4.15 -9.89
C ARG A 202 11.14 -3.03 -10.41
N ARG A 203 9.95 -3.39 -10.90
CA ARG A 203 8.97 -2.43 -11.40
C ARG A 203 8.52 -1.46 -10.31
N LEU A 204 8.20 -1.97 -9.12
CA LEU A 204 7.82 -1.15 -7.96
C LEU A 204 8.90 -0.13 -7.59
N VAL A 205 10.16 -0.57 -7.50
CA VAL A 205 11.30 0.32 -7.19
C VAL A 205 11.45 1.40 -8.26
N VAL A 206 11.36 1.03 -9.54
CA VAL A 206 11.45 1.95 -10.67
C VAL A 206 10.34 2.99 -10.60
N GLU A 207 9.08 2.57 -10.43
CA GLU A 207 7.95 3.50 -10.36
C GLU A 207 8.09 4.45 -9.16
N ILE A 208 8.33 3.94 -7.96
CA ILE A 208 8.41 4.79 -6.75
C ILE A 208 9.64 5.71 -6.74
N LEU A 209 10.79 5.28 -7.27
CA LEU A 209 12.02 6.08 -7.25
C LEU A 209 12.19 6.98 -8.49
N LEU A 210 11.61 6.61 -9.63
CA LEU A 210 11.80 7.34 -10.90
C LEU A 210 10.58 8.16 -11.32
N GLU A 211 9.39 7.91 -10.77
CA GLU A 211 8.33 8.94 -10.72
C GLU A 211 8.76 10.01 -9.71
N GLY A 212 9.64 10.91 -10.10
CA GLY A 212 10.11 11.98 -9.21
C GLY A 212 8.91 12.71 -8.60
N GLU A 213 8.86 12.81 -7.27
CA GLU A 213 7.74 13.43 -6.55
C GLU A 213 7.49 14.84 -7.13
N LYS A 214 6.28 15.05 -7.66
CA LYS A 214 5.82 16.35 -8.16
C LYS A 214 4.79 16.91 -7.20
N LEU A 215 5.14 17.99 -6.53
CA LEU A 215 4.26 18.76 -5.68
C LEU A 215 3.45 19.74 -6.53
N THR A 216 2.15 19.83 -6.27
CA THR A 216 1.35 20.95 -6.75
C THR A 216 1.55 22.11 -5.77
N VAL A 217 2.13 23.20 -6.24
CA VAL A 217 2.39 24.40 -5.43
C VAL A 217 1.57 25.54 -6.00
N VAL A 218 0.78 26.19 -5.15
CA VAL A 218 0.09 27.44 -5.48
C VAL A 218 0.92 28.58 -4.92
N ILE A 219 1.44 29.42 -5.81
CA ILE A 219 2.21 30.62 -5.46
C ILE A 219 1.23 31.77 -5.47
N GLN A 220 1.00 32.40 -4.32
CA GLN A 220 0.24 33.65 -4.20
C GLN A 220 1.20 34.81 -4.01
N SER A 221 0.91 35.93 -4.65
CA SER A 221 1.71 37.15 -4.55
C SER A 221 0.81 38.37 -4.45
N ASP A 222 1.24 39.34 -3.65
CA ASP A 222 0.59 40.66 -3.56
C ASP A 222 0.84 41.52 -4.80
N ARG A 223 1.67 41.05 -5.73
CA ARG A 223 2.01 41.69 -7.00
C ARG A 223 1.78 40.74 -8.19
N PRO A 224 1.48 41.24 -9.40
CA PRO A 224 1.26 40.41 -10.57
C PRO A 224 2.47 39.51 -10.84
N LEU A 225 2.23 38.20 -10.95
CA LEU A 225 3.27 37.19 -11.08
C LEU A 225 3.78 36.97 -12.50
N ARG A 226 3.10 37.52 -13.52
CA ARG A 226 3.47 37.35 -14.94
C ARG A 226 3.83 38.68 -15.57
N ASP A 227 4.92 38.70 -16.33
CA ASP A 227 5.34 39.87 -17.07
C ASP A 227 4.44 40.10 -18.31
N LYS A 228 4.14 41.37 -18.58
CA LYS A 228 3.04 41.82 -19.44
C LYS A 228 3.29 41.52 -20.94
N LYS A 229 2.98 40.29 -21.39
CA LYS A 229 2.70 39.99 -22.80
C LYS A 229 1.54 39.01 -22.88
N GLU A 230 0.44 39.51 -23.44
CA GLU A 230 -0.83 38.84 -23.71
C GLU A 230 -1.92 38.97 -22.63
N SER A 231 -3.04 39.50 -23.12
CA SER A 231 -4.28 39.81 -22.42
C SER A 231 -4.90 38.55 -21.79
N ALA A 232 -4.68 38.34 -20.50
CA ALA A 232 -5.53 37.51 -19.65
C ALA A 232 -5.44 37.99 -18.19
N ALA A 233 -6.57 37.92 -17.49
CA ALA A 233 -6.83 38.49 -16.16
C ALA A 233 -5.67 38.42 -15.16
N GLU A 234 -5.48 39.52 -14.41
CA GLU A 234 -4.59 39.65 -13.24
C GLU A 234 -4.85 38.53 -12.23
N SER A 235 -4.17 37.39 -12.40
CA SER A 235 -4.21 36.31 -11.44
C SER A 235 -3.01 36.44 -10.52
N ASN A 236 -3.28 36.85 -9.29
CA ASN A 236 -2.30 36.94 -8.19
C ASN A 236 -1.87 35.55 -7.68
N SER A 237 -2.35 34.48 -8.31
CA SER A 237 -2.00 33.10 -8.00
C SER A 237 -1.57 32.34 -9.26
N VAL A 238 -0.48 31.58 -9.12
CA VAL A 238 0.00 30.64 -10.15
C VAL A 238 0.10 29.25 -9.53
N GLN A 239 -0.55 28.27 -10.17
CA GLN A 239 -0.42 26.87 -9.81
C GLN A 239 0.68 26.23 -10.66
N MET A 240 1.69 25.65 -10.00
CA MET A 240 2.81 24.96 -10.64
C MET A 240 2.90 23.51 -10.19
N TYR A 241 3.35 22.65 -11.11
CA TYR A 241 3.75 21.28 -10.81
C TYR A 241 5.27 21.23 -10.72
N LEU A 242 5.80 21.17 -9.50
CA LEU A 242 7.22 21.26 -9.20
C LEU A 242 7.72 19.90 -8.74
N SER A 243 8.81 19.41 -9.32
CA SER A 243 9.53 18.28 -8.70
C SER A 243 10.06 18.71 -7.32
N VAL A 244 10.16 17.79 -6.35
CA VAL A 244 10.85 18.03 -5.07
C VAL A 244 12.31 18.48 -5.23
N ASN A 245 12.91 18.24 -6.41
CA ASN A 245 14.25 18.70 -6.74
C ASN A 245 14.28 20.11 -7.39
N THR A 246 13.12 20.74 -7.60
CA THR A 246 13.03 22.06 -8.23
C THR A 246 13.56 23.11 -7.27
N LYS A 247 14.56 23.90 -7.70
CA LYS A 247 15.14 24.97 -6.89
C LYS A 247 14.32 26.25 -7.05
N CYS A 248 14.44 27.16 -6.08
CA CYS A 248 13.76 28.45 -6.15
C CYS A 248 14.10 29.25 -7.43
N GLY A 249 15.32 29.13 -7.95
CA GLY A 249 15.70 29.75 -9.23
C GLY A 249 14.87 29.24 -10.40
N ASP A 250 14.68 27.92 -10.49
CA ASP A 250 13.87 27.28 -11.55
C ASP A 250 12.38 27.66 -11.47
N ILE A 251 11.90 28.04 -10.28
CA ILE A 251 10.54 28.54 -10.06
C ILE A 251 10.43 29.99 -10.55
N LEU A 252 11.42 30.84 -10.22
CA LEU A 252 11.46 32.24 -10.63
C LEU A 252 11.58 32.39 -12.15
N ASP A 253 12.28 31.49 -12.84
CA ASP A 253 12.37 31.50 -14.31
C ASP A 253 11.02 31.19 -15.01
N ARG A 254 10.01 30.70 -14.26
CA ARG A 254 8.69 30.34 -14.78
C ARG A 254 7.58 31.32 -14.40
N LEU A 255 7.89 32.30 -13.56
CA LEU A 255 7.00 33.40 -13.16
C LEU A 255 7.32 34.60 -14.05
#